data_AF-A0A0D8XLD0-F1
#
_entry.id   AF-A0A0D8XLD0-F1
#
_cell.length_a   1.000
_cell.length_b   1.000
_cell.length_c   1.000
_cell.angle_alpha   90.00
_cell.angle_beta   90.00
_cell.angle_gamma   90.00
#
_symmetry.space_group_name_H-M   'P 1'
#
loop_
_entity.id
_entity.type
_entity.pdbx_description
1 polymer ?
#
loop_
_entity_poly.entity_id
_entity_poly.type
_entity_poly.pdbx_seq_one_letter_code
_entity_poly.pdbx_strand_id
1 'polypeptide(L)'
;MIVYFLFFMYPPNAPPQWGSVFFDQRMQIEGTFIQNGRIMNLTRPSMTKESVRLLQYVGSPESNNFKFVWVLARNLDAATAISIRMKSNICSPRLAPADDNYEFLGEADIDSRTMQYVFQGHVYVVEKKFVAMVKFLECSGRISQQSVRLDKTTM
;
A
#
# COMPACT_ATOMS: atom_id res chain seq x y z
N MET A 1 -18.78 9.08 3.24
CA MET A 1 -17.84 8.55 2.23
C MET A 1 -16.50 8.41 2.91
N ILE A 2 -16.01 7.18 3.11
CA ILE A 2 -14.68 6.93 3.69
C ILE A 2 -13.71 6.92 2.51
N VAL A 3 -12.76 7.84 2.48
CA VAL A 3 -11.70 7.87 1.46
C VAL A 3 -10.51 7.11 2.01
N TYR A 4 -10.14 6.01 1.36
CA TYR A 4 -8.93 5.27 1.69
C TYR A 4 -7.74 5.86 0.93
N PHE A 5 -6.74 6.30 1.68
CA PHE A 5 -5.45 6.68 1.15
C PHE A 5 -4.48 5.53 1.32
N LEU A 6 -3.71 5.26 0.27
CA LEU A 6 -2.58 4.37 0.35
C LEU A 6 -1.47 5.06 1.14
N PHE A 7 -0.97 4.37 2.14
CA PHE A 7 0.24 4.79 2.82
C PHE A 7 1.27 3.68 2.83
N PHE A 8 2.52 4.07 3.01
CA PHE A 8 3.56 3.16 3.38
C PHE A 8 4.37 3.69 4.55
N MET A 9 4.97 2.77 5.29
CA MET A 9 5.81 3.11 6.44
C MET A 9 7.00 2.18 6.58
N TYR A 10 7.99 2.60 7.35
CA TYR A 10 9.19 1.83 7.71
C TYR A 10 9.20 1.66 9.22
N PRO A 11 8.52 0.63 9.77
CA PRO A 11 8.50 0.44 11.21
C PRO A 11 9.91 0.06 11.71
N PRO A 12 10.27 0.44 12.95
CA PRO A 12 11.54 0.04 13.54
C PRO A 12 11.69 -1.49 13.53
N ASN A 13 12.81 -1.99 13.03
CA ASN A 13 13.13 -3.43 12.92
C ASN A 13 12.17 -4.26 12.05
N ALA A 14 11.44 -3.62 11.12
CA ALA A 14 10.51 -4.33 10.26
C ALA A 14 10.67 -3.94 8.78
N PRO A 15 10.22 -4.82 7.86
CA PRO A 15 10.02 -4.47 6.46
C PRO A 15 9.14 -3.21 6.30
N PRO A 16 9.32 -2.42 5.21
CA PRO A 16 8.34 -1.44 4.82
C PRO A 16 6.98 -2.12 4.60
N GLN A 17 5.90 -1.52 5.07
CA GLN A 17 4.55 -2.08 4.94
C GLN A 17 3.63 -1.10 4.22
N TRP A 18 2.74 -1.65 3.40
CA TRP A 18 1.62 -0.92 2.83
C TRP A 18 0.43 -0.97 3.78
N GLY A 19 -0.37 0.09 3.76
CA GLY A 19 -1.60 0.12 4.52
C GLY A 19 -2.60 1.10 3.94
N SER A 20 -3.73 1.15 4.59
CA SER A 20 -4.82 2.06 4.29
C SER A 20 -4.99 3.06 5.43
N VAL A 21 -5.05 4.34 5.09
CA VAL A 21 -5.46 5.42 5.99
C VAL A 21 -6.86 5.87 5.60
N PHE A 22 -7.68 6.18 6.59
CA PHE A 22 -8.97 6.83 6.39
C PHE A 22 -9.18 7.90 7.45
N PHE A 23 -10.03 8.87 7.14
CA PHE A 23 -10.46 9.87 8.11
C PHE A 23 -11.72 9.38 8.81
N ASP A 24 -11.72 9.40 10.14
CA ASP A 24 -12.91 9.11 10.92
C ASP A 24 -13.91 10.29 10.87
N GLN A 25 -15.07 10.13 11.53
CA GLN A 25 -16.09 11.19 11.60
C GLN A 25 -15.63 12.46 12.35
N ARG A 26 -14.50 12.38 13.06
CA ARG A 26 -13.89 13.48 13.82
C ARG A 26 -12.68 14.08 13.08
N MET A 27 -12.51 13.76 11.79
CA MET A 27 -11.38 14.18 10.96
C MET A 27 -10.02 13.72 11.50
N GLN A 28 -9.99 12.69 12.34
CA GLN A 28 -8.77 12.06 12.81
C GLN A 28 -8.29 11.04 11.79
N ILE A 29 -6.97 10.99 11.59
CA ILE A 29 -6.33 10.00 10.75
C ILE A 29 -6.36 8.66 11.50
N GLU A 30 -7.17 7.74 10.99
CA GLU A 30 -7.07 6.33 11.33
C GLU A 30 -6.35 5.59 10.22
N GLY A 31 -5.73 4.47 10.56
CA GLY A 31 -5.12 3.64 9.53
C GLY A 31 -4.68 2.31 10.06
N THR A 32 -4.63 1.36 9.14
CA THR A 32 -4.36 -0.04 9.41
C THR A 32 -3.35 -0.58 8.42
N PHE A 33 -2.45 -1.41 8.90
CA PHE A 33 -1.53 -2.20 8.09
C PHE A 33 -1.39 -3.59 8.71
N ILE A 34 -0.87 -4.52 7.94
CA ILE A 34 -0.60 -5.87 8.41
C ILE A 34 0.88 -5.93 8.76
N GLN A 35 1.24 -6.52 9.89
CA GLN A 35 2.64 -6.76 10.28
C GLN A 35 2.73 -8.13 10.94
N ASN A 36 3.59 -9.01 10.42
CA ASN A 36 3.76 -10.37 10.94
C ASN A 36 2.41 -11.12 11.08
N GLY A 37 1.51 -10.95 10.10
CA GLY A 37 0.16 -11.57 10.10
C GLY A 37 -0.82 -10.96 11.11
N ARG A 38 -0.50 -9.82 11.73
CA ARG A 38 -1.37 -9.14 12.70
C ARG A 38 -1.81 -7.77 12.17
N ILE A 39 -3.04 -7.39 12.50
CA ILE A 39 -3.56 -6.05 12.22
C ILE A 39 -2.95 -5.05 13.21
N MET A 40 -2.33 -4.01 12.66
CA MET A 40 -1.72 -2.92 13.40
C MET A 40 -2.46 -1.61 13.09
N ASN A 41 -2.80 -0.86 14.14
CA ASN A 41 -3.49 0.42 14.01
C ASN A 41 -2.53 1.58 14.26
N LEU A 42 -2.63 2.64 13.48
CA LEU A 42 -1.80 3.84 13.61
C LEU A 42 -2.03 4.61 14.92
N THR A 43 -3.17 4.38 15.58
CA THR A 43 -3.57 5.00 16.85
C THR A 43 -3.01 4.28 18.08
N ARG A 44 -2.34 3.12 17.92
CA ARG A 44 -1.70 2.45 19.06
C ARG A 44 -0.57 3.31 19.65
N PRO A 45 -0.36 3.31 20.98
CA PRO A 45 0.68 4.12 21.62
C PRO A 45 2.11 3.88 21.08
N SER A 46 2.40 2.66 20.63
CA SER A 46 3.70 2.32 20.02
C SER A 46 3.91 2.97 18.65
N MET A 47 2.85 3.46 18.01
CA MET A 47 2.84 4.00 16.64
C MET A 47 2.74 5.54 16.63
N THR A 48 2.61 6.19 17.78
CA THR A 48 2.38 7.63 17.90
C THR A 48 3.56 8.45 17.38
N LYS A 49 4.80 7.93 17.50
CA LYS A 49 6.02 8.58 17.02
C LYS A 49 6.39 8.20 15.59
N GLU A 50 5.68 7.26 15.00
CA GLU A 50 5.97 6.74 13.66
C GLU A 50 5.35 7.62 12.59
N SER A 51 6.16 8.09 11.64
CA SER A 51 5.70 8.83 10.46
C SER A 51 5.14 7.87 9.41
N VAL A 52 4.07 8.28 8.73
CA VAL A 52 3.54 7.58 7.56
C VAL A 52 3.75 8.43 6.31
N ARG A 53 3.93 7.80 5.15
CA ARG A 53 3.99 8.48 3.86
C ARG A 53 2.74 8.16 3.07
N LEU A 54 1.98 9.18 2.69
CA LEU A 54 0.81 8.99 1.84
C LEU A 54 1.25 9.02 0.37
N LEU A 55 0.70 8.09 -0.40
CA LEU A 55 0.77 8.14 -1.85
C LEU A 55 -0.20 9.22 -2.33
N GLN A 56 0.34 10.28 -2.92
CA GLN A 56 -0.45 11.39 -3.45
C GLN A 56 -0.21 11.53 -4.95
N TYR A 57 -1.29 11.74 -5.70
CA TYR A 57 -1.24 12.11 -7.10
C TYR A 57 -1.71 13.55 -7.23
N VAL A 58 -0.77 14.48 -7.48
CA VAL A 58 -1.04 15.91 -7.62
C VAL A 58 -0.96 16.28 -9.10
N GLY A 59 -1.97 16.96 -9.63
CA GLY A 59 -2.05 17.33 -11.05
C GLY A 59 -2.91 16.38 -11.87
N SER A 60 -2.68 16.36 -13.18
CA SER A 60 -3.43 15.53 -14.14
C SER A 60 -2.49 14.64 -14.96
N PRO A 61 -3.02 13.60 -15.63
CA PRO A 61 -2.21 12.76 -16.51
C PRO A 61 -1.47 13.54 -17.58
N GLU A 62 -2.07 14.61 -18.08
CA GLU A 62 -1.51 15.49 -19.10
C GLU A 62 -0.35 16.33 -18.54
N SER A 63 -0.46 16.83 -17.31
CA SER A 63 0.65 17.58 -16.69
C SER A 63 1.79 16.67 -16.26
N ASN A 64 1.46 15.46 -15.80
CA ASN A 64 2.41 14.55 -15.18
C ASN A 64 3.06 13.58 -16.17
N ASN A 65 2.48 13.41 -17.37
CA ASN A 65 2.84 12.38 -18.35
C ASN A 65 2.75 10.94 -17.81
N PHE A 66 2.06 10.75 -16.69
CA PHE A 66 1.75 9.46 -16.11
C PHE A 66 0.45 9.52 -15.29
N LYS A 67 -0.19 8.37 -15.09
CA LYS A 67 -1.32 8.20 -14.18
C LYS A 67 -1.23 6.90 -13.40
N PHE A 68 -1.91 6.84 -12.26
CA PHE A 68 -2.07 5.58 -11.54
C PHE A 68 -3.30 4.83 -12.06
N VAL A 69 -3.13 3.53 -12.31
CA VAL A 69 -4.19 2.64 -12.76
C VAL A 69 -4.13 1.32 -12.00
N TRP A 70 -5.28 0.78 -11.66
CA TRP A 70 -5.39 -0.57 -11.11
C TRP A 70 -5.40 -1.59 -12.24
N VAL A 71 -4.43 -2.50 -12.24
CA VAL A 71 -4.22 -3.49 -13.32
C VAL A 71 -4.21 -4.89 -12.74
N LEU A 72 -4.96 -5.81 -13.37
CA LEU A 72 -4.97 -7.21 -12.95
C LEU A 72 -3.55 -7.79 -12.95
N ALA A 73 -3.21 -8.57 -11.94
CA ALA A 73 -1.86 -9.12 -11.76
C ALA A 73 -1.36 -9.93 -12.97
N ARG A 74 -2.29 -10.61 -13.67
CA ARG A 74 -1.96 -11.34 -14.91
C ARG A 74 -1.52 -10.44 -16.07
N ASN A 75 -1.86 -9.16 -16.03
CA ASN A 75 -1.56 -8.15 -17.04
C ASN A 75 -0.49 -7.16 -16.56
N LEU A 76 -0.04 -7.26 -15.31
CA LEU A 76 0.88 -6.31 -14.69
C LEU A 76 2.29 -6.50 -15.25
N ASP A 77 2.89 -5.44 -15.78
CA ASP A 77 4.35 -5.36 -15.89
C ASP A 77 4.92 -5.01 -14.51
N ALA A 78 5.69 -5.93 -13.95
CA ALA A 78 6.23 -5.76 -12.63
C ALA A 78 7.24 -4.57 -12.55
N ALA A 79 7.76 -4.09 -13.68
CA ALA A 79 8.64 -2.92 -13.75
C ALA A 79 7.90 -1.59 -13.54
N THR A 80 6.60 -1.54 -13.83
CA THR A 80 5.76 -0.33 -13.75
C THR A 80 4.85 -0.31 -12.51
N ALA A 81 4.78 -1.44 -11.80
CA ALA A 81 4.07 -1.56 -10.53
C ALA A 81 4.61 -0.59 -9.46
N ILE A 82 3.70 0.17 -8.84
CA ILE A 82 4.01 0.98 -7.66
C ILE A 82 4.38 0.01 -6.54
N SER A 83 5.66 -0.02 -6.21
CA SER A 83 6.18 -0.97 -5.24
C SER A 83 7.31 -0.38 -4.42
N ILE A 84 7.52 -0.97 -3.25
CA ILE A 84 8.68 -0.71 -2.42
C ILE A 84 9.58 -1.92 -2.53
N ARG A 85 10.83 -1.69 -2.97
CA ARG A 85 11.83 -2.73 -3.05
C ARG A 85 12.51 -2.89 -1.69
N MET A 86 12.28 -4.03 -1.07
CA MET A 86 12.99 -4.43 0.13
C MET A 86 14.33 -5.05 -0.23
N LYS A 87 15.44 -4.56 0.31
CA LYS A 87 16.72 -5.26 0.15
C LYS A 87 16.80 -6.42 1.15
N SER A 88 16.93 -7.65 0.66
CA SER A 88 17.37 -8.79 1.46
C SER A 88 18.60 -9.44 0.83
N ASN A 89 19.32 -10.26 1.60
CA ASN A 89 20.55 -10.93 1.16
C ASN A 89 20.31 -12.02 0.10
N ILE A 90 19.07 -12.44 -0.15
CA ILE A 90 18.74 -13.60 -1.00
C ILE A 90 17.92 -13.18 -2.24
N CYS A 91 17.03 -12.19 -2.09
CA CYS A 91 16.29 -11.55 -3.18
C CYS A 91 15.62 -10.27 -2.67
N SER A 92 15.27 -9.31 -3.52
CA SER A 92 14.60 -8.08 -3.06
C SER A 92 13.11 -8.11 -3.36
N PRO A 93 12.22 -8.54 -2.44
CA PRO A 93 10.80 -8.61 -2.72
C PRO A 93 10.22 -7.21 -2.98
N ARG A 94 9.28 -7.14 -3.92
CA ARG A 94 8.49 -5.95 -4.22
C ARG A 94 7.13 -6.04 -3.56
N LEU A 95 6.88 -5.13 -2.63
CA LEU A 95 5.59 -4.99 -1.98
C LEU A 95 4.77 -3.93 -2.70
N ALA A 96 3.51 -4.23 -3.01
CA ALA A 96 2.61 -3.33 -3.70
C ALA A 96 1.20 -3.41 -3.11
N PRO A 97 0.41 -2.34 -3.25
CA PRO A 97 -0.98 -2.36 -2.83
C PRO A 97 -1.81 -3.21 -3.79
N ALA A 98 -2.80 -3.90 -3.23
CA ALA A 98 -3.63 -4.85 -3.96
C ALA A 98 -5.12 -4.71 -3.64
N ASP A 99 -5.99 -4.87 -4.63
CA ASP A 99 -7.47 -4.89 -4.51
C ASP A 99 -8.07 -6.07 -5.30
N ASP A 100 -8.93 -6.88 -4.68
CA ASP A 100 -9.61 -8.01 -5.31
C ASP A 100 -11.08 -7.69 -5.53
N ASN A 101 -11.47 -7.37 -6.78
CA ASN A 101 -12.82 -7.22 -7.38
C ASN A 101 -13.99 -6.63 -6.55
N TYR A 102 -13.78 -6.28 -5.28
CA TYR A 102 -14.73 -6.08 -4.19
C TYR A 102 -14.10 -5.31 -3.00
N GLU A 103 -13.16 -4.39 -3.26
CA GLU A 103 -12.86 -3.21 -2.40
C GLU A 103 -11.89 -3.40 -1.23
N PHE A 104 -11.15 -4.52 -1.15
CA PHE A 104 -10.21 -4.75 -0.05
C PHE A 104 -8.79 -4.37 -0.41
N LEU A 105 -8.32 -3.27 0.19
CA LEU A 105 -6.93 -2.85 0.08
C LEU A 105 -6.03 -3.73 0.96
N GLY A 106 -5.01 -4.32 0.35
CA GLY A 106 -4.03 -5.15 1.02
C GLY A 106 -2.60 -4.87 0.58
N GLU A 107 -1.67 -5.66 1.10
CA GLU A 107 -0.27 -5.69 0.71
C GLU A 107 0.00 -6.98 -0.05
N ALA A 108 0.67 -6.87 -1.19
CA ALA A 108 1.04 -8.02 -2.00
C ALA A 108 2.53 -8.03 -2.30
N ASP A 109 3.15 -9.19 -2.12
CA ASP A 109 4.48 -9.48 -2.63
C ASP A 109 4.35 -9.93 -4.09
N ILE A 110 4.81 -9.06 -5.00
CA ILE A 110 4.76 -9.26 -6.44
C ILE A 110 5.58 -10.49 -6.85
N ASP A 111 6.70 -10.75 -6.18
CA ASP A 111 7.66 -11.77 -6.58
C ASP A 111 7.22 -13.17 -6.14
N SER A 112 6.69 -13.29 -4.91
CA SER A 112 6.10 -14.55 -4.44
C SER A 112 4.66 -14.77 -4.93
N ARG A 113 4.01 -13.73 -5.47
CA ARG A 113 2.59 -13.68 -5.82
C ARG A 113 1.72 -14.12 -4.65
N THR A 114 1.89 -13.44 -3.53
CA THR A 114 1.07 -13.59 -2.34
C THR A 114 0.49 -12.23 -1.96
N MET A 115 -0.75 -12.20 -1.48
CA MET A 115 -1.41 -11.00 -1.00
C MET A 115 -1.96 -11.23 0.39
N GLN A 116 -1.86 -10.23 1.25
CA GLN A 116 -2.50 -10.17 2.55
C GLN A 116 -3.47 -9.00 2.59
N TYR A 117 -4.68 -9.21 3.09
CA TYR A 117 -5.66 -8.14 3.28
C TYR A 117 -6.45 -8.32 4.57
N VAL A 118 -7.12 -7.26 5.01
CA VAL A 118 -7.94 -7.26 6.23
C VAL A 118 -9.41 -7.31 5.85
N PHE A 119 -10.14 -8.25 6.43
CA PHE A 119 -11.60 -8.32 6.33
C PHE A 119 -12.21 -8.74 7.67
N GLN A 120 -13.23 -8.00 8.12
CA GLN A 120 -13.93 -8.27 9.40
C GLN A 120 -12.99 -8.53 10.59
N GLY A 121 -11.91 -7.75 10.70
CA GLY A 121 -10.94 -7.87 11.80
C GLY A 121 -9.98 -9.07 11.71
N HIS A 122 -9.96 -9.78 10.58
CA HIS A 122 -9.07 -10.91 10.33
C HIS A 122 -8.13 -10.63 9.15
N VAL A 123 -6.92 -11.21 9.21
CA VAL A 123 -5.96 -11.19 8.09
C VAL A 123 -6.20 -12.41 7.22
N TYR A 124 -6.42 -12.18 5.94
CA TYR A 124 -6.56 -13.22 4.92
C TYR A 124 -5.32 -13.22 4.04
N VAL A 125 -4.89 -14.42 3.63
CA VAL A 125 -3.76 -14.61 2.73
C VAL A 125 -4.25 -15.28 1.45
N VAL A 126 -3.92 -14.69 0.32
CA VAL A 126 -4.26 -15.19 -1.02
C VAL A 126 -2.99 -15.65 -1.72
N GLU A 127 -2.96 -16.91 -2.15
CA GLU A 127 -1.80 -17.50 -2.82
C GLU A 127 -1.97 -17.63 -4.34
N LYS A 128 -0.82 -17.72 -5.03
CA LYS A 128 -0.52 -17.87 -6.48
C LYS A 128 -1.67 -18.08 -7.48
N LYS A 129 -2.63 -18.99 -7.22
CA LYS A 129 -3.73 -19.27 -8.17
C LYS A 129 -4.78 -18.18 -8.22
N PHE A 130 -4.99 -17.46 -7.11
CA PHE A 130 -6.02 -16.44 -6.98
C PHE A 130 -5.47 -15.01 -7.18
N VAL A 131 -4.15 -14.82 -7.10
CA VAL A 131 -3.51 -13.52 -7.34
C VAL A 131 -3.72 -13.03 -8.78
N ALA A 132 -3.98 -13.91 -9.76
CA ALA A 132 -4.29 -13.49 -11.12
C ALA A 132 -5.52 -12.57 -11.23
N MET A 133 -6.43 -12.61 -10.25
CA MET A 133 -7.63 -11.78 -10.17
C MET A 133 -7.44 -10.51 -9.33
N VAL A 134 -6.33 -10.42 -8.59
CA VAL A 134 -5.96 -9.25 -7.80
C VAL A 134 -5.49 -8.13 -8.73
N LYS A 135 -5.81 -6.89 -8.39
CA LYS A 135 -5.32 -5.69 -9.09
C LYS A 135 -4.17 -5.07 -8.30
N PHE A 136 -3.12 -4.68 -9.01
CA PHE A 136 -1.99 -3.92 -8.49
C PHE A 136 -2.07 -2.49 -8.98
N LEU A 137 -1.55 -1.55 -8.20
CA LEU A 137 -1.42 -0.17 -8.63
C LEU A 137 -0.19 -0.01 -9.53
N GLU A 138 -0.40 0.45 -10.76
CA GLU A 138 0.64 0.65 -11.78
C GLU A 138 0.74 2.13 -12.17
N CYS A 139 1.95 2.58 -12.49
CA CYS A 139 2.21 3.86 -13.13
C CYS A 139 2.23 3.72 -14.66
N SER A 140 1.20 4.22 -15.33
CA SER A 140 1.14 4.26 -16.79
C SER A 140 1.79 5.55 -17.30
N GLY A 141 3.10 5.54 -17.63
CA GLY A 141 3.84 6.70 -18.17
C GLY A 141 5.35 6.71 -17.85
N ARG A 142 6.09 7.78 -18.20
CA ARG A 142 7.52 7.99 -17.81
C ARG A 142 7.60 8.72 -16.46
N ILE A 143 8.45 8.25 -15.55
CA ILE A 143 8.42 8.59 -14.12
C ILE A 143 9.08 9.94 -13.80
N SER A 144 8.40 10.74 -12.96
CA SER A 144 9.04 11.48 -11.86
C SER A 144 8.27 11.14 -10.56
N GLN A 145 8.95 10.58 -9.56
CA GLN A 145 8.29 10.08 -8.34
C GLN A 145 8.12 11.25 -7.35
N GLN A 146 6.89 11.52 -6.88
CA GLN A 146 6.62 12.45 -5.79
C GLN A 146 5.86 11.71 -4.69
N SER A 147 6.38 11.74 -3.45
CA SER A 147 5.69 11.22 -2.26
C SER A 147 5.62 12.32 -1.22
N VAL A 148 4.50 12.45 -0.50
CA VAL A 148 4.35 13.46 0.56
C VAL A 148 4.50 12.79 1.93
N ARG A 149 5.39 13.34 2.74
CA ARG A 149 5.61 12.92 4.12
C ARG A 149 4.56 13.58 5.00
N LEU A 150 3.89 12.79 5.83
CA LEU A 150 3.00 13.31 6.87
C LEU A 150 3.63 13.04 8.23
N ASP A 151 4.05 14.12 8.88
CA ASP A 151 4.48 14.09 10.27
C ASP A 151 3.24 14.21 11.16
N LYS A 152 3.00 13.18 11.99
CA LYS A 152 1.85 13.13 12.92
C LYS A 152 1.88 14.23 14.00
N THR A 153 2.99 14.97 14.11
CA THR A 153 3.26 16.00 15.13
C THR A 153 2.83 17.41 14.74
N THR A 154 2.26 17.63 13.55
CA THR A 154 1.78 18.96 13.12
C THR A 154 0.25 19.07 13.10
N MET A 155 -0.42 18.41 14.04
CA MET A 155 -1.85 18.60 14.33
C MET A 155 -2.09 18.71 15.82
#